data_AF-A0A350BY30-F1
#
_entry.id   AF-A0A350BY30-F1
#
_cell.length_a   1.000
_cell.length_b   1.000
_cell.length_c   1.000
_cell.angle_alpha   90.00
_cell.angle_beta   90.00
_cell.angle_gamma   90.00
#
_symmetry.space_group_name_H-M   'P 1'
#
loop_
_entity.id
_entity.type
_entity.pdbx_description
1 polymer ?
#
loop_
_entity_poly.entity_id
_entity_poly.type
_entity_poly.pdbx_seq_one_letter_code
_entity_poly.pdbx_strand_id
1 'polypeptide(L)' 'MKSALLEILEETRPDVDFEGEEALIDDKILGSFDIISIVSEINDEFDIKVKATDLVPENFNTVDAMCELIDRLQNE' A
#
# COMPACT_ATOMS: atom_id res chain seq x y z
N MET A 1 5.35 9.50 -7.29
CA MET A 1 4.90 8.15 -6.87
C MET A 1 4.80 8.07 -5.36
N LYS A 2 5.92 8.00 -4.61
CA LYS A 2 5.89 7.89 -3.13
C LYS A 2 4.99 8.92 -2.44
N SER A 3 5.04 10.19 -2.83
CA SER A 3 4.18 11.23 -2.25
C SER A 3 2.68 11.00 -2.47
N ALA A 4 2.27 10.52 -3.64
CA ALA A 4 0.86 10.22 -3.94
C ALA A 4 0.39 8.98 -3.19
N LEU A 5 1.27 7.97 -3.06
CA LEU A 5 0.99 6.80 -2.23
C LEU A 5 0.82 7.20 -0.76
N LEU A 6 1.70 8.05 -0.22
CA LEU A 6 1.57 8.54 1.16
C LEU A 6 0.26 9.30 1.39
N GLU A 7 -0.18 10.11 0.42
CA GLU A 7 -1.46 10.81 0.49
C GLU A 7 -2.63 9.81 0.64
N ILE A 8 -2.68 8.76 -0.18
CA ILE A 8 -3.69 7.69 -0.09
C ILE A 8 -3.65 6.99 1.28
N LEU A 9 -2.44 6.67 1.76
CA LEU A 9 -2.23 5.98 3.03
C LEU A 9 -2.68 6.84 4.21
N GLU A 10 -2.31 8.12 4.23
CA GLU A 10 -2.69 9.09 5.26
C GLU A 10 -4.20 9.40 5.22
N GLU A 11 -4.81 9.45 4.05
CA GLU A 11 -6.27 9.61 3.93
C GLU A 11 -7.02 8.40 4.51
N THR A 12 -6.48 7.20 4.34
CA THR A 12 -7.09 5.97 4.87
C THR A 12 -6.83 5.80 6.38
N ARG A 13 -5.60 6.02 6.83
CA ARG A 13 -5.16 5.83 8.23
C ARG A 13 -4.25 6.99 8.67
N PRO A 14 -4.83 8.16 9.01
CA PRO A 14 -4.06 9.33 9.45
C PRO A 14 -3.40 9.15 10.83
N ASP A 15 -3.71 8.06 11.53
CA ASP A 15 -3.17 7.69 12.83
C ASP A 15 -1.88 6.84 12.75
N VAL A 16 -1.43 6.47 11.55
CA VAL A 16 -0.26 5.62 11.31
C VAL A 16 0.88 6.43 10.69
N ASP A 17 2.10 6.30 11.24
CA ASP A 17 3.30 6.95 10.71
C ASP A 17 3.98 6.05 9.66
N PHE A 18 3.42 6.01 8.45
CA PHE A 18 3.88 5.12 7.38
C PHE A 18 5.35 5.26 6.99
N GLU A 19 5.98 6.42 7.20
CA GLU A 19 7.39 6.61 6.88
C GLU A 19 8.33 5.90 7.86
N GLY A 20 7.88 5.65 9.09
CA GLY A 20 8.65 4.96 10.13
C GLY A 20 8.29 3.48 10.31
N GLU A 21 7.18 3.02 9.73
CA GLU A 21 6.69 1.65 9.88
C GLU A 21 7.35 0.67 8.90
N GLU A 22 7.86 -0.44 9.43
CA GLU A 22 8.52 -1.49 8.65
C GLU A 22 7.71 -2.80 8.57
N ALA A 23 6.58 -2.89 9.29
CA ALA A 23 5.84 -4.13 9.50
C ALA A 23 4.31 -3.93 9.51
N LEU A 24 3.78 -3.10 8.60
CA LEU A 24 2.36 -2.69 8.60
C LEU A 24 1.35 -3.85 8.62
N ILE A 25 1.61 -4.94 7.90
CA ILE A 25 0.74 -6.12 7.90
C ILE A 25 1.09 -7.05 9.07
N ASP A 26 2.38 -7.33 9.29
CA ASP A 26 2.83 -8.29 10.30
C ASP A 26 2.47 -7.86 11.72
N ASP A 27 2.60 -6.57 12.03
CA ASP A 27 2.17 -5.96 13.30
C ASP A 27 0.67 -5.67 13.35
N LYS A 28 -0.07 -6.02 12.28
CA LYS A 28 -1.53 -5.83 12.15
C LYS A 28 -1.97 -4.38 12.33
N ILE A 29 -1.10 -3.44 11.93
CA ILE A 29 -1.39 -2.00 11.91
C ILE A 29 -2.46 -1.72 10.85
N LEU A 30 -2.31 -2.34 9.68
CA LEU A 30 -3.32 -2.35 8.63
C LEU A 30 -4.27 -3.53 8.82
N GLY A 31 -5.54 -3.23 9.08
CA GLY A 31 -6.61 -4.21 9.12
C GLY A 31 -7.00 -4.68 7.71
N SER A 32 -7.79 -5.75 7.64
CA SER A 32 -8.30 -6.27 6.37
C SER A 32 -9.13 -5.24 5.59
N PHE A 33 -9.83 -4.35 6.28
CA PHE A 33 -10.59 -3.28 5.63
C PHE A 33 -9.66 -2.21 5.05
N ASP A 34 -8.67 -1.77 5.83
CA ASP A 34 -7.69 -0.76 5.41
C ASP A 34 -6.95 -1.21 4.15
N ILE A 35 -6.48 -2.48 4.14
CA ILE A 35 -5.79 -3.05 2.97
C ILE A 35 -6.68 -3.00 1.73
N ILE A 36 -7.96 -3.38 1.83
CA ILE A 36 -8.88 -3.37 0.68
C ILE A 36 -9.13 -1.94 0.19
N SER A 37 -9.29 -0.98 1.10
CA SER A 37 -9.43 0.44 0.76
C SER A 37 -8.19 0.98 0.05
N ILE A 38 -7.01 0.80 0.64
CA ILE A 38 -5.72 1.25 0.08
C ILE A 38 -5.50 0.64 -1.31
N VAL A 39 -5.76 -0.66 -1.47
CA VAL A 39 -5.62 -1.35 -2.76
C VAL A 39 -6.57 -0.79 -3.82
N SER A 40 -7.81 -0.43 -3.44
CA SER A 40 -8.76 0.19 -4.35
C SER A 40 -8.24 1.54 -4.85
N GLU A 41 -7.82 2.41 -3.93
CA GLU A 41 -7.30 3.74 -4.25
C GLU A 41 -6.01 3.66 -5.08
N ILE A 42 -5.10 2.74 -4.75
CA ILE A 42 -3.88 2.50 -5.54
C ILE A 42 -4.21 2.06 -6.96
N ASN A 43 -5.15 1.14 -7.13
CA ASN A 43 -5.54 0.68 -8.47
C ASN A 43 -6.09 1.83 -9.31
N ASP A 44 -6.93 2.68 -8.71
CA ASP A 44 -7.57 3.80 -9.40
C ASP A 44 -6.59 4.95 -9.69
N GLU A 45 -5.72 5.32 -8.74
CA GLU A 45 -4.75 6.42 -8.89
C GLU A 45 -3.61 6.07 -9.86
N PHE A 46 -3.09 4.83 -9.80
CA PHE A 46 -1.93 4.41 -10.60
C PHE A 46 -2.30 3.64 -11.87
N ASP A 47 -3.60 3.44 -12.15
CA ASP A 47 -4.14 2.65 -13.28
C ASP A 47 -3.54 1.24 -13.34
N ILE A 48 -3.47 0.56 -12.19
CA ILE A 48 -2.93 -0.80 -12.04
C ILE A 48 -3.97 -1.78 -11.51
N LYS A 49 -3.59 -3.06 -11.47
CA LYS A 49 -4.43 -4.12 -10.92
C LYS A 49 -3.67 -5.03 -9.96
N VAL A 50 -3.70 -4.66 -8.68
CA VAL A 50 -3.23 -5.49 -7.57
C VAL A 50 -4.16 -6.70 -7.40
N LYS A 51 -3.58 -7.91 -7.34
CA LYS A 51 -4.33 -9.15 -7.11
C LYS A 51 -4.28 -9.53 -5.63
N ALA A 52 -5.19 -10.42 -5.22
CA ALA A 52 -5.18 -10.97 -3.86
C ALA A 52 -3.85 -11.69 -3.51
N THR A 53 -3.13 -12.21 -4.50
CA THR A 53 -1.80 -12.83 -4.33
C THR A 53 -0.69 -11.82 -4.07
N ASP A 54 -0.91 -10.55 -4.43
CA ASP A 54 0.05 -9.47 -4.18
C ASP A 54 -0.12 -8.88 -2.77
N LEU A 55 -1.21 -9.21 -2.07
CA LEU A 55 -1.51 -8.78 -0.70
C LEU A 55 -0.71 -9.58 0.33
N VAL A 56 0.61 -9.54 0.20
CA VAL A 56 1.56 -10.20 1.10
C VAL A 56 2.37 -9.15 1.87
N PRO A 57 2.87 -9.48 3.07
CA PRO A 57 3.71 -8.57 3.85
C PRO A 57 4.87 -7.99 3.04
N GLU A 58 5.51 -8.80 2.18
CA GLU A 58 6.63 -8.39 1.32
C GLU A 58 6.31 -7.20 0.40
N ASN A 59 5.06 -7.00 0.01
CA ASN A 59 4.65 -5.90 -0.87
C ASN A 59 3.98 -4.73 -0.12
N PHE A 60 3.61 -4.90 1.16
CA PHE A 60 2.74 -3.96 1.88
C PHE A 60 3.21 -3.60 3.30
N ASN A 61 4.31 -4.20 3.79
CA ASN A 61 4.84 -3.88 5.12
C ASN A 61 5.46 -2.49 5.20
N THR A 62 5.93 -1.93 4.07
CA THR A 62 6.56 -0.61 4.02
C THR A 62 6.07 0.15 2.79
N VAL A 63 6.13 1.49 2.87
CA VAL A 63 5.81 2.38 1.75
C VAL A 63 6.69 2.09 0.53
N ASP A 64 7.96 1.76 0.77
CA ASP A 64 8.90 1.47 -0.30
C ASP A 64 8.55 0.15 -1.01
N ALA A 65 8.14 -0.89 -0.27
CA ALA A 65 7.67 -2.15 -0.85
C ALA A 65 6.41 -1.97 -1.70
N MET A 66 5.48 -1.10 -1.26
CA MET A 66 4.29 -0.76 -2.02
C MET A 66 4.64 0.01 -3.30
N CYS A 67 5.61 0.93 -3.25
CA CYS A 67 6.11 1.62 -4.44
C CYS A 67 6.71 0.62 -5.44
N GLU A 68 7.53 -0.33 -4.98
CA GLU A 68 8.11 -1.38 -5.83
C GLU A 68 7.03 -2.26 -6.48
N LEU A 69 5.97 -2.60 -5.74
CA LEU A 69 4.82 -3.32 -6.29
C LEU A 69 4.15 -2.51 -7.41
N ILE A 70 3.88 -1.22 -7.17
CA ILE A 70 3.25 -0.32 -8.14
C ILE A 70 4.12 -0.22 -9.40
N ASP A 71 5.41 0.09 -9.24
CA ASP A 71 6.37 0.16 -10.34
C ASP A 71 6.40 -1.15 -11.15
N ARG A 72 6.40 -2.30 -10.47
CA ARG A 72 6.35 -3.61 -11.13
C ARG A 72 5.09 -3.76 -11.97
N LEU A 73 3.92 -3.47 -11.40
CA LEU A 73 2.62 -3.64 -12.08
C LEU A 73 2.40 -2.64 -13.22
N GLN A 74 2.97 -1.44 -13.15
CA GLN A 74 2.91 -0.46 -14.24
C GLN A 74 3.77 -0.84 -15.46
N ASN A 75 4.78 -1.67 -15.26
CA ASN A 75 5.71 -2.12 -16.30
C ASN A 75 5.41 -3.53 -16.83
N GLU A 76 4.33 -4.17 -16.36
CA GLU A 76 3.78 -5.44 -16.89
C GLU A 76 2.87 -5.22 -18.10
#